data_AF-A0A6S7JJA0-F1
#
_entry.id   AF-A0A6S7JJA0-F1
#
_cell.length_a   1.000
_cell.length_b   1.000
_cell.length_c   1.000
_cell.angle_alpha   90.00
_cell.angle_beta   90.00
_cell.angle_gamma   90.00
#
_symmetry.space_group_name_H-M   'P 1'
#
loop_
_entity.id
_entity.type
_entity.pdbx_description
1 polymer ?
#
loop_
_entity_poly.entity_id
_entity_poly.type
_entity_poly.pdbx_seq_one_letter_code
_entity_poly.pdbx_strand_id
1 'polypeptide(L)'
;MEELQRLRASRKAYRAHLTTLYKKIIELKSATTIDELHIATLENYCQQLKRKKDILSPLDEQIAKAITKPEDLECEIFETEEMHSTIDERYSELTTFIEIKRNELKLKVT
;
A
#
# COMPACT_ATOMS: atom_id res chain seq x y z
N MET A 1 -4.47 19.98 19.95
CA MET A 1 -5.49 18.90 19.80
C MET A 1 -6.05 18.86 18.38
N GLU A 2 -6.44 19.99 17.79
CA GLU A 2 -6.92 20.07 16.39
C GLU A 2 -5.91 19.54 15.36
N GLU A 3 -4.62 19.82 15.53
CA GLU A 3 -3.59 19.35 14.60
C GLU A 3 -3.43 17.82 14.61
N LEU A 4 -3.37 17.20 15.80
CA LEU A 4 -3.31 15.74 15.93
C LEU A 4 -4.54 15.07 15.30
N GLN A 5 -5.74 15.63 15.51
CA GLN A 5 -6.97 15.13 14.87
C GLN A 5 -6.90 15.24 13.34
N ARG A 6 -6.37 16.35 12.80
CA ARG A 6 -6.14 16.52 11.36
C ARG A 6 -5.15 15.49 10.81
N LEU A 7 -4.05 15.24 11.51
CA LEU A 7 -3.05 14.24 11.10
C LEU A 7 -3.64 12.83 11.08
N ARG A 8 -4.36 12.43 12.15
CA ARG A 8 -5.08 11.15 12.23
C ARG A 8 -6.12 11.01 11.12
N ALA A 9 -6.89 12.06 10.84
CA ALA A 9 -7.86 12.06 9.75
C ALA A 9 -7.19 11.88 8.38
N SER A 10 -6.03 12.52 8.16
CA SER A 10 -5.23 12.33 6.95
C SER A 10 -4.76 10.87 6.81
N ARG A 11 -4.22 10.28 7.88
CA ARG A 11 -3.77 8.88 7.88
C ARG A 11 -4.94 7.92 7.57
N LYS A 12 -6.10 8.16 8.18
CA LYS A 12 -7.32 7.38 7.92
C LYS A 12 -7.75 7.47 6.45
N ALA A 13 -7.66 8.65 5.83
CA ALA A 13 -7.93 8.81 4.41
C ALA A 13 -6.94 7.99 3.57
N TYR A 14 -5.64 8.05 3.86
CA TYR A 14 -4.63 7.23 3.19
C TYR A 14 -4.92 5.72 3.30
N ARG A 15 -5.33 5.25 4.48
CA ARG A 15 -5.76 3.85 4.70
C ARG A 15 -6.93 3.48 3.79
N ALA A 16 -7.95 4.33 3.67
CA ALA A 16 -9.08 4.08 2.78
C ALA A 16 -8.66 4.00 1.29
N HIS A 17 -7.73 4.87 0.87
CA HIS A 17 -7.15 4.80 -0.47
C HIS A 17 -6.36 3.52 -0.70
N LEU A 18 -5.60 3.04 0.28
CA LEU A 18 -4.89 1.75 0.22
C LEU A 18 -5.87 0.58 0.07
N THR A 19 -6.92 0.53 0.88
CA THR A 19 -7.97 -0.50 0.75
C THR A 19 -8.57 -0.53 -0.67
N THR A 20 -8.82 0.64 -1.25
CA THR A 20 -9.35 0.74 -2.62
C THR A 20 -8.33 0.25 -3.65
N LEU A 21 -7.06 0.62 -3.50
CA LEU A 21 -5.98 0.16 -4.37
C LEU A 21 -5.82 -1.37 -4.31
N TYR A 22 -5.89 -1.97 -3.12
CA TYR A 22 -5.82 -3.42 -2.96
C TYR A 22 -6.97 -4.15 -3.64
N LYS A 23 -8.20 -3.62 -3.55
CA LYS A 23 -9.34 -4.18 -4.29
C LYS A 23 -9.09 -4.20 -5.79
N LYS A 24 -8.57 -3.10 -6.36
CA LYS A 24 -8.22 -3.01 -7.78
C LYS A 24 -7.11 -3.98 -8.18
N ILE A 25 -6.10 -4.16 -7.32
CA ILE A 25 -5.05 -5.15 -7.54
C ILE A 25 -5.64 -6.56 -7.59
N ILE A 26 -6.48 -6.93 -6.62
CA ILE A 26 -7.12 -8.26 -6.54
C ILE A 26 -8.01 -8.51 -7.76
N GLU A 27 -8.84 -7.54 -8.13
CA GLU A 27 -9.71 -7.62 -9.30
C GLU A 27 -8.89 -7.86 -10.57
N LEU A 28 -7.83 -7.09 -10.78
CA LEU A 28 -6.98 -7.20 -11.97
C LEU A 28 -6.19 -8.51 -11.99
N LYS A 29 -5.72 -9.00 -10.84
CA LYS A 29 -5.08 -10.32 -10.70
C LYS A 29 -6.03 -11.49 -10.97
N SER A 30 -7.33 -11.27 -10.80
CA SER A 30 -8.38 -12.30 -11.00
C SER A 30 -8.89 -12.34 -12.44
N ALA A 31 -8.36 -11.50 -13.34
CA ALA A 31 -8.74 -11.53 -14.74
C ALA A 31 -8.39 -12.89 -15.38
N THR A 32 -9.32 -13.41 -16.22
CA THR A 32 -9.16 -14.70 -16.91
C THR A 32 -7.90 -14.74 -17.77
N THR A 33 -7.46 -13.61 -18.29
CA THR A 33 -6.22 -13.47 -19.06
C THR A 33 -5.49 -12.22 -18.61
N ILE A 34 -4.17 -12.35 -18.45
CA ILE A 34 -3.27 -11.25 -18.11
C ILE A 34 -2.42 -10.98 -19.34
N ASP A 35 -2.54 -9.77 -19.90
CA ASP A 35 -1.73 -9.29 -21.03
C ASP A 35 -0.72 -8.21 -20.57
N GLU A 36 0.01 -7.63 -21.52
CA GLU A 36 1.00 -6.59 -21.25
C GLU A 36 0.41 -5.32 -20.63
N LEU A 37 -0.82 -4.94 -20.99
CA LEU A 37 -1.49 -3.77 -20.42
C LEU A 37 -1.89 -4.01 -18.97
N HIS A 38 -2.37 -5.22 -18.65
CA HIS A 38 -2.62 -5.63 -17.27
C HIS A 38 -1.33 -5.56 -16.45
N ILE A 39 -0.22 -6.06 -16.99
CA ILE A 39 1.09 -5.97 -16.33
C ILE A 39 1.52 -4.53 -16.08
N ALA A 40 1.47 -3.67 -17.09
CA ALA A 40 1.83 -2.25 -16.94
C ALA A 40 0.95 -1.55 -15.88
N THR A 41 -0.33 -1.92 -15.81
CA THR A 41 -1.26 -1.39 -14.80
C THR A 41 -0.91 -1.87 -13.38
N LEU A 42 -0.58 -3.17 -13.22
CA LEU A 42 -0.13 -3.72 -11.94
C LEU A 42 1.18 -3.08 -11.48
N GLU A 43 2.12 -2.80 -12.39
CA GLU A 43 3.35 -2.07 -12.07
C GLU A 43 3.07 -0.63 -11.61
N ASN A 44 2.10 0.04 -12.24
CA ASN A 44 1.65 1.35 -11.78
C ASN A 44 1.13 1.26 -10.34
N TYR A 45 0.35 0.23 -10.02
CA TYR A 45 -0.12 0.00 -8.65
C TYR A 45 1.02 -0.26 -7.66
N CYS A 46 2.06 -1.02 -8.04
CA CYS A 46 3.29 -1.15 -7.24
C CYS A 46 3.92 0.22 -6.92
N GLN A 47 4.03 1.11 -7.91
CA GLN A 47 4.58 2.45 -7.69
C GLN A 47 3.68 3.29 -6.78
N GLN A 48 2.36 3.15 -6.89
CA GLN A 48 1.43 3.82 -5.99
C GLN A 48 1.56 3.33 -4.54
N LEU A 49 1.79 2.03 -4.31
CA LEU A 49 2.04 1.48 -2.98
C LEU A 49 3.29 2.08 -2.33
N LYS A 50 4.41 2.12 -3.07
CA LYS A 50 5.65 2.75 -2.61
C LYS A 50 5.45 4.21 -2.24
N ARG A 51 4.89 5.01 -3.14
CA ARG A 51 4.62 6.44 -2.89
C ARG A 51 3.74 6.66 -1.68
N LYS A 52 2.73 5.81 -1.46
CA LYS A 52 1.86 5.92 -0.28
C LYS A 52 2.62 5.62 1.00
N LYS A 53 3.49 4.61 1.01
CA LYS A 53 4.38 4.33 2.15
C LYS A 53 5.31 5.50 2.46
N ASP A 54 5.89 6.10 1.42
CA ASP A 54 6.78 7.25 1.55
C ASP A 54 6.06 8.48 2.14
N ILE A 55 4.77 8.66 1.84
CA ILE A 55 3.96 9.74 2.41
C ILE A 55 3.49 9.42 3.84
N LEU A 56 3.16 8.15 4.12
CA LEU A 56 2.70 7.72 5.43
C LEU A 56 3.80 7.82 6.50
N SER A 57 5.04 7.45 6.15
CA SER A 57 6.18 7.48 7.10
C SER A 57 6.35 8.83 7.82
N PRO A 58 6.47 9.98 7.14
CA PRO A 58 6.59 11.28 7.82
C PRO A 58 5.28 11.72 8.50
N LEU A 59 4.13 11.23 8.07
CA LEU A 59 2.85 11.50 8.73
C LEU A 59 2.76 10.76 10.07
N ASP A 60 3.16 9.49 10.10
CA ASP A 60 3.23 8.66 11.31
C ASP A 60 4.21 9.24 12.33
N GLU A 61 5.38 9.73 11.88
CA GLU A 61 6.33 10.44 12.75
C GLU A 61 5.73 11.72 13.36
N GLN A 62 4.97 12.49 12.59
CA GLN A 62 4.31 13.71 13.08
C GLN A 62 3.23 13.37 14.11
N ILE A 63 2.48 12.30 13.90
CA ILE A 63 1.47 11.81 14.85
C ILE A 63 2.15 11.38 16.16
N ALA A 64 3.21 10.57 16.08
CA ALA A 64 3.97 10.11 17.25
C ALA A 64 4.51 11.28 18.08
N LYS A 65 5.10 12.30 17.43
CA LYS A 65 5.63 13.51 18.10
C LYS A 65 4.54 14.37 18.76
N ALA A 66 3.31 14.30 18.26
CA ALA A 66 2.19 15.08 18.78
C ALA A 66 1.45 14.40 19.95
N ILE A 67 1.79 13.15 20.27
CA ILE A 67 1.18 12.39 21.36
C ILE A 67 2.03 12.52 22.62
N THR A 68 1.40 12.93 23.72
CA THR A 68 2.06 13.13 25.01
C THR A 68 1.83 11.98 25.99
N LYS A 69 0.87 11.11 25.72
CA LYS A 69 0.47 9.99 26.57
C LYS A 69 1.05 8.68 26.03
N PRO A 70 1.83 7.92 26.82
CA PRO A 70 2.42 6.66 26.36
C PRO A 70 1.40 5.65 25.83
N GLU A 71 0.24 5.53 26.48
CA GLU A 71 -0.82 4.59 26.08
C GLU A 71 -1.44 4.92 24.71
N ASP A 72 -1.55 6.22 24.38
CA ASP A 72 -2.01 6.67 23.08
C ASP A 72 -0.94 6.43 22.01
N LEU A 73 0.35 6.49 22.39
CA LEU A 73 1.46 6.28 21.46
C LEU A 73 1.60 4.81 21.07
N GLU A 74 1.41 3.88 22.00
CA GLU A 74 1.45 2.44 21.72
C GLU A 74 0.38 2.03 20.69
N CYS A 75 -0.85 2.52 20.85
CA CYS A 75 -1.93 2.29 19.88
C CYS A 75 -1.54 2.76 18.47
N GLU A 76 -0.85 3.89 18.40
CA GLU A 76 -0.50 4.57 17.17
C GLU A 76 0.66 3.90 16.45
N ILE A 77 1.66 3.44 17.21
CA ILE A 77 2.74 2.58 16.70
C ILE A 77 2.16 1.30 16.12
N PHE A 78 1.26 0.62 16.84
CA PHE A 78 0.65 -0.61 16.36
C PHE A 78 -0.13 -0.41 15.05
N GLU A 79 -0.95 0.64 14.95
CA GLU A 79 -1.67 0.97 13.71
C GLU A 79 -0.72 1.27 12.54
N THR A 80 0.37 1.98 12.81
CA THR A 80 1.41 2.28 11.82
C THR A 80 2.08 1.00 11.35
N GLU A 81 2.58 0.16 12.26
CA GLU A 81 3.24 -1.11 11.91
C GLU A 81 2.34 -2.04 11.11
N GLU A 82 1.06 -2.20 11.50
CA GLU A 82 0.07 -2.99 10.76
C GLU A 82 -0.06 -2.49 9.31
N MET A 83 -0.18 -1.16 9.14
CA MET A 83 -0.37 -0.55 7.83
C MET A 83 0.88 -0.69 6.96
N HIS A 84 2.08 -0.44 7.50
CA HIS A 84 3.34 -0.57 6.77
C HIS A 84 3.62 -2.03 6.39
N SER A 85 3.39 -2.99 7.30
CA SER A 85 3.51 -4.42 7.01
C SER A 85 2.57 -4.83 5.88
N THR A 86 1.31 -4.38 5.94
CA THR A 86 0.33 -4.68 4.89
C THR A 86 0.79 -4.12 3.53
N ILE A 87 1.36 -2.91 3.49
CA ILE A 87 1.89 -2.35 2.23
C ILE A 87 3.04 -3.21 1.70
N ASP A 88 3.97 -3.60 2.56
CA ASP A 88 5.15 -4.39 2.16
C ASP A 88 4.78 -5.77 1.66
N GLU A 89 3.88 -6.47 2.37
CA GLU A 89 3.35 -7.76 1.97
C GLU A 89 2.68 -7.68 0.59
N ARG A 90 1.79 -6.70 0.39
CA ARG A 90 1.08 -6.52 -0.87
C ARG A 90 1.99 -6.08 -2.00
N TYR A 91 2.98 -5.25 -1.70
CA TYR A 91 3.99 -4.86 -2.67
C TYR A 91 4.78 -6.08 -3.15
N SER A 92 5.29 -6.88 -2.21
CA SER A 92 6.05 -8.11 -2.50
C SER A 92 5.24 -9.14 -3.28
N GLU A 93 4.01 -9.39 -2.85
CA GLU A 93 3.06 -10.28 -3.52
C GLU A 93 2.80 -9.84 -4.97
N LEU A 94 2.59 -8.54 -5.17
CA LEU A 94 2.30 -7.97 -6.49
C LEU A 94 3.52 -8.01 -7.41
N THR A 95 4.71 -7.68 -6.91
CA THR A 95 5.95 -7.76 -7.69
C THR A 95 6.24 -9.19 -8.14
N THR A 96 6.06 -10.16 -7.24
CA THR A 96 6.23 -11.59 -7.56
C THR A 96 5.24 -12.03 -8.62
N PHE A 97 3.97 -11.64 -8.49
CA PHE A 97 2.95 -11.96 -9.49
C PHE A 97 3.28 -11.40 -10.87
N ILE A 98 3.71 -10.14 -10.94
CA ILE A 98 4.11 -9.48 -12.20
C ILE A 98 5.26 -10.23 -12.86
N GLU A 99 6.27 -10.65 -12.10
CA GLU A 99 7.42 -11.38 -12.62
C GLU A 99 7.01 -12.73 -13.23
N ILE A 100 6.19 -13.50 -12.52
CA ILE A 100 5.65 -14.79 -13.00
C ILE A 100 4.90 -14.58 -14.32
N LYS A 101 3.97 -13.63 -14.37
CA LYS A 101 3.13 -13.39 -15.56
C LYS A 101 3.93 -12.85 -16.74
N ARG A 102 4.96 -12.05 -16.53
CA ARG A 102 5.89 -11.66 -17.59
C ARG A 102 6.61 -12.85 -18.20
N ASN A 103 7.08 -13.77 -17.38
CA ASN A 103 7.78 -14.96 -17.86
C ASN A 103 6.84 -15.88 -18.65
N GLU A 104 5.61 -16.07 -18.18
CA GLU A 104 4.57 -16.79 -18.93
C GLU A 104 4.29 -16.16 -20.30
N LEU A 105 4.21 -14.82 -20.39
CA LEU A 105 3.97 -14.11 -21.65
C LEU A 105 5.14 -14.29 -22.63
N LYS A 106 6.39 -14.20 -22.16
CA LYS A 106 7.58 -14.43 -23.00
C LYS A 106 7.62 -15.83 -23.60
N LEU A 107 7.29 -16.85 -22.80
CA LEU A 107 7.27 -18.25 -23.23
C LEU A 107 6.18 -18.55 -24.26
N LYS A 108 5.10 -17.77 -24.33
CA LYS A 108 4.04 -17.94 -25.35
C LYS A 108 4.40 -17.38 -26.73
N VAL A 109 5.44 -16.55 -26.81
CA VAL A 109 5.89 -15.89 -28.05
C VAL A 109 7.07 -16.63 -28.70
N THR A 110 7.55 -17.72 -28.08
CA THR A 110 8.65 -18.58 -28.59
C THR A 110 8.09 -19.89 -29.12
#